data_AF-A0AB73HC88-F1
#
_entry.id   AF-A0AB73HC88-F1
#
_cell.length_a   1.000
_cell.length_b   1.000
_cell.length_c   1.000
_cell.angle_alpha   90.00
_cell.angle_beta   90.00
_cell.angle_gamma   90.00
#
_symmetry.space_group_name_H-M   'P 1'
#
loop_
_entity.id
_entity.type
_entity.pdbx_description
1 polymer ?
#
loop_
_entity_poly.entity_id
_entity_poly.type
_entity_poly.pdbx_seq_one_letter_code
_entity_poly.pdbx_strand_id
1 'polypeptide(L)'
;MKKKLFYGALPYYTASLAIHILGIILLLVAAQKHPSFLGLGVLAYTLGLRHAFDADHIAAIDNTVRLLIHQKKQPYGVGFFFSLGHSTVVFLMALVVSISAKWAQVKLPILEAIGGKIGTIVSGSFLILIAFFNLMVLIKLYKSLRLVKSGLDEQELNDLLLSRGFIANLVSPLFKKIVHAWQMYPIGFLFGLGFDTATEIALIALSATAAQSNVSVAGIIALPVLFAAGMNVMDTTDSVMMSGAYTWAFDTPKRKAYYNLTVTFVSVIAAFLIGLVELGNVFADFTHVNSSFITWIQSIDLNWLGYGLVIGFILMWSLAYLFWKLFIQKN
;
A
#
# COMPACT_ATOMS: atom_id res chain seq x y z
N MET A 1 -19.15 -16.77 -3.92
CA MET A 1 -18.25 -15.58 -3.95
C MET A 1 -17.31 -15.51 -2.75
N LYS A 2 -17.80 -15.58 -1.49
CA LYS A 2 -16.96 -15.63 -0.27
C LYS A 2 -15.87 -16.74 -0.29
N LYS A 3 -16.20 -17.94 -0.80
CA LYS A 3 -15.23 -19.04 -0.95
C LYS A 3 -14.05 -18.68 -1.87
N LYS A 4 -14.28 -17.99 -2.99
CA LYS A 4 -13.23 -17.64 -3.96
C LYS A 4 -12.25 -16.61 -3.39
N LEU A 5 -12.77 -15.62 -2.65
CA LEU A 5 -11.94 -14.66 -1.90
C LEU A 5 -11.08 -15.38 -0.86
N PHE A 6 -11.69 -16.27 -0.07
CA PHE A 6 -10.98 -17.03 0.98
C PHE A 6 -9.86 -17.91 0.41
N TYR A 7 -10.15 -18.74 -0.59
CA TYR A 7 -9.13 -19.60 -1.21
C TYR A 7 -8.06 -18.80 -1.97
N GLY A 8 -8.43 -17.64 -2.53
CA GLY A 8 -7.47 -16.76 -3.20
C GLY A 8 -6.53 -16.03 -2.24
N ALA A 9 -6.99 -15.74 -1.01
CA ALA A 9 -6.19 -15.06 0.02
C ALA A 9 -5.31 -16.01 0.85
N LEU A 10 -5.71 -17.29 0.97
CA LEU A 10 -5.07 -18.28 1.83
C LEU A 10 -3.54 -18.43 1.61
N PRO A 11 -3.01 -18.47 0.36
CA PRO A 11 -1.56 -18.57 0.14
C PRO A 11 -0.78 -17.38 0.72
N TYR A 12 -1.35 -16.18 0.71
CA TYR A 12 -0.69 -14.97 1.19
C TYR A 12 -0.71 -14.90 2.71
N TYR A 13 -1.83 -15.24 3.35
CA TYR A 13 -1.88 -15.31 4.82
C TYR A 13 -1.04 -16.45 5.39
N THR A 14 -0.94 -17.60 4.70
CA THR A 14 -0.05 -18.69 5.13
C THR A 14 1.42 -18.30 5.02
N ALA A 15 1.82 -17.64 3.94
CA ALA A 15 3.16 -17.07 3.82
C ALA A 15 3.42 -15.98 4.88
N SER A 16 2.46 -15.09 5.12
CA SER A 16 2.53 -14.07 6.17
C SER A 16 2.74 -14.70 7.55
N LEU A 17 1.99 -15.76 7.87
CA LEU A 17 2.14 -16.51 9.11
C LEU A 17 3.55 -17.13 9.24
N ALA A 18 4.14 -17.62 8.15
CA ALA A 18 5.51 -18.13 8.17
C ALA A 18 6.54 -17.03 8.52
N ILE A 19 6.34 -15.80 8.04
CA ILE A 19 7.20 -14.64 8.40
C ILE A 19 7.05 -14.32 9.90
N HIS A 20 5.83 -14.35 10.44
CA HIS A 20 5.59 -14.15 11.87
C HIS A 20 6.28 -15.22 12.71
N ILE A 21 6.11 -16.50 12.36
CA ILE A 21 6.73 -17.62 13.07
C ILE A 21 8.25 -17.46 13.04
N LEU A 22 8.85 -17.15 11.88
CA LEU A 22 10.29 -16.92 11.76
C LEU A 22 10.76 -15.78 12.66
N GLY A 23 10.07 -14.62 12.62
CA GLY A 23 10.41 -13.46 13.44
C GLY A 23 10.33 -13.77 14.94
N ILE A 24 9.28 -14.47 15.38
CA ILE A 24 9.09 -14.86 16.78
C ILE A 24 10.16 -15.87 17.22
N ILE A 25 10.48 -16.87 16.39
CA ILE A 25 11.53 -17.84 16.73
C ILE A 25 12.89 -17.13 16.90
N LEU A 26 13.26 -16.26 15.96
CA LEU A 26 14.50 -15.49 16.04
C LEU A 26 14.54 -14.58 17.29
N LEU A 27 13.40 -13.95 17.60
CA LEU A 27 13.23 -13.12 18.78
C LEU A 27 13.42 -13.91 20.07
N LEU A 28 12.79 -15.08 20.19
CA LEU A 28 12.89 -15.94 21.37
C LEU A 28 14.32 -16.47 21.57
N VAL A 29 15.01 -16.85 20.48
CA VAL A 29 16.43 -17.24 20.52
C VAL A 29 17.30 -16.10 21.02
N ALA A 30 17.03 -14.86 20.59
CA ALA A 30 17.77 -13.69 21.07
C ALA A 30 17.47 -13.36 22.54
N ALA A 31 16.20 -13.45 22.95
CA ALA A 31 15.73 -13.14 24.29
C ALA A 31 16.32 -14.05 25.38
N GLN A 32 16.73 -15.28 25.04
CA GLN A 32 17.41 -16.18 25.98
C GLN A 32 18.68 -15.59 26.58
N LYS A 33 19.45 -14.85 25.77
CA LYS A 33 20.70 -14.21 26.21
C LYS A 33 20.49 -12.73 26.54
N HIS A 34 19.57 -12.08 25.81
CA HIS A 34 19.39 -10.64 25.83
C HIS A 34 17.89 -10.29 25.87
N PRO A 35 17.25 -10.30 27.06
CA PRO A 35 15.80 -10.10 27.20
C PRO A 35 15.28 -8.77 26.66
N SER A 36 16.14 -7.75 26.54
CA SER A 36 15.84 -6.44 25.94
C SER A 36 15.31 -6.54 24.51
N PHE A 37 15.67 -7.59 23.77
CA PHE A 37 15.16 -7.81 22.41
C PHE A 37 13.64 -7.98 22.38
N LEU A 38 12.99 -8.46 23.45
CA LEU A 38 11.52 -8.55 23.50
C LEU A 38 10.87 -7.18 23.28
N GLY A 39 11.37 -6.15 23.97
CA GLY A 39 10.86 -4.78 23.80
C GLY A 39 11.16 -4.22 22.41
N LEU A 40 12.38 -4.44 21.90
CA LEU A 40 12.77 -4.00 20.56
C LEU A 40 11.98 -4.70 19.45
N GLY A 41 11.67 -5.99 19.63
CA GLY A 41 10.87 -6.78 18.71
C GLY A 41 9.41 -6.33 18.65
N VAL A 42 8.81 -6.04 19.81
CA VAL A 42 7.47 -5.43 19.88
C VAL A 42 7.48 -4.08 19.18
N LEU A 43 8.47 -3.23 19.47
CA LEU A 43 8.61 -1.92 18.82
C LEU A 43 8.70 -2.06 17.29
N ALA A 44 9.61 -2.90 16.80
CA ALA A 44 9.79 -3.15 15.36
C ALA A 44 8.50 -3.67 14.70
N TYR A 45 7.79 -4.59 15.34
CA TYR A 45 6.50 -5.09 14.86
C TYR A 45 5.44 -3.96 14.79
N THR A 46 5.34 -3.14 15.83
CA THR A 46 4.39 -2.01 15.86
C THR A 46 4.72 -0.92 14.85
N LEU A 47 6.00 -0.68 14.58
CA LEU A 47 6.43 0.23 13.51
C LEU A 47 6.02 -0.33 12.14
N GLY A 48 6.17 -1.64 11.91
CA GLY A 48 5.68 -2.29 10.69
C GLY A 48 4.17 -2.16 10.52
N LEU A 49 3.40 -2.41 11.58
CA LEU A 49 1.95 -2.22 11.58
C LEU A 49 1.55 -0.77 11.27
N ARG A 50 2.23 0.20 11.90
CA ARG A 50 1.99 1.64 11.68
C ARG A 50 2.27 2.02 10.24
N HIS A 51 3.43 1.62 9.73
CA HIS A 51 3.91 2.07 8.41
C HIS A 51 3.03 1.54 7.27
N ALA A 52 2.39 0.38 7.43
CA ALA A 52 1.37 -0.11 6.50
C ALA A 52 0.17 0.84 6.34
N PHE A 53 -0.06 1.75 7.29
CA PHE A 53 -1.13 2.74 7.20
C PHE A 53 -0.71 4.04 6.51
N ASP A 54 0.51 4.13 6.02
CA ASP A 54 0.95 5.31 5.29
C ASP A 54 0.12 5.47 4.01
N ALA A 55 -0.15 6.74 3.69
CA ALA A 55 -1.15 7.08 2.67
C ALA A 55 -0.73 6.55 1.28
N ASP A 56 0.57 6.53 0.99
CA ASP A 56 1.17 6.05 -0.24
C ASP A 56 1.06 4.52 -0.40
N HIS A 57 1.23 3.75 0.68
CA HIS A 57 1.00 2.30 0.73
C HIS A 57 -0.46 1.97 0.37
N ILE A 58 -1.40 2.55 1.12
CA ILE A 58 -2.84 2.36 0.92
C ILE A 58 -3.21 2.78 -0.52
N ALA A 59 -2.76 3.96 -0.96
CA ALA A 59 -3.07 4.45 -2.29
C ALA A 59 -2.50 3.53 -3.39
N ALA A 60 -1.26 3.07 -3.27
CA ALA A 60 -0.64 2.18 -4.25
C ALA A 60 -1.34 0.81 -4.33
N ILE A 61 -1.66 0.22 -3.19
CA ILE A 61 -2.32 -1.09 -3.07
C ILE A 61 -3.75 -1.01 -3.63
N ASP A 62 -4.56 -0.08 -3.13
CA ASP A 62 -5.95 0.08 -3.53
C ASP A 62 -6.12 0.31 -5.03
N ASN A 63 -5.31 1.22 -5.57
CA ASN A 63 -5.38 1.58 -6.98
C ASN A 63 -4.92 0.42 -7.87
N THR A 64 -3.99 -0.41 -7.41
CA THR A 64 -3.54 -1.62 -8.14
C THR A 64 -4.55 -2.76 -8.05
N VAL A 65 -5.13 -3.00 -6.86
CA VAL A 65 -6.22 -3.99 -6.66
C VAL A 65 -7.36 -3.70 -7.63
N ARG A 66 -7.78 -2.44 -7.71
CA ARG A 66 -8.82 -1.96 -8.61
C ARG A 66 -8.48 -2.18 -10.07
N LEU A 67 -7.27 -1.82 -10.49
CA LEU A 67 -6.78 -2.06 -11.85
C LEU A 67 -6.91 -3.55 -12.21
N LEU A 68 -6.47 -4.45 -11.33
CA LEU A 68 -6.52 -5.89 -11.55
C LEU A 68 -7.95 -6.44 -11.58
N ILE A 69 -8.85 -5.95 -10.72
CA ILE A 69 -10.28 -6.31 -10.74
C ILE A 69 -10.91 -5.93 -12.07
N HIS A 70 -10.65 -4.72 -12.57
CA HIS A 70 -11.16 -4.26 -13.86
C HIS A 70 -10.61 -5.11 -15.02
N GLN A 71 -9.35 -5.55 -14.92
CA GLN A 71 -8.74 -6.48 -15.88
C GLN A 71 -9.19 -7.94 -15.71
N LYS A 72 -10.11 -8.25 -14.78
CA LYS A 72 -10.54 -9.61 -14.43
C LYS A 72 -9.37 -10.52 -13.99
N LYS A 73 -8.35 -9.93 -13.35
CA LYS A 73 -7.17 -10.61 -12.78
C LYS A 73 -7.34 -10.85 -11.27
N GLN A 74 -6.37 -11.51 -10.65
CA GLN A 74 -6.37 -11.85 -9.23
C GLN A 74 -5.66 -10.75 -8.41
N PRO A 75 -6.39 -9.96 -7.60
CA PRO A 75 -5.81 -8.85 -6.83
C PRO A 75 -5.28 -9.21 -5.43
N TYR A 76 -5.56 -10.42 -4.93
CA TYR A 76 -5.44 -10.72 -3.49
C TYR A 76 -4.02 -10.58 -2.91
N GLY A 77 -2.98 -10.75 -3.74
CA GLY A 77 -1.60 -10.70 -3.30
C GLY A 77 -0.91 -9.35 -3.47
N VAL A 78 -1.62 -8.30 -3.92
CA VAL A 78 -1.01 -6.99 -4.27
C VAL A 78 -0.17 -6.43 -3.11
N GLY A 79 -0.79 -6.27 -1.95
CA GLY A 79 -0.16 -5.74 -0.74
C GLY A 79 0.85 -6.71 -0.13
N PHE A 80 0.64 -8.03 -0.27
CA PHE A 80 1.62 -9.03 0.13
C PHE A 80 2.96 -8.84 -0.60
N PHE A 81 2.93 -8.72 -1.92
CA PHE A 81 4.15 -8.52 -2.71
C PHE A 81 4.74 -7.12 -2.52
N PHE A 82 3.89 -6.10 -2.42
CA PHE A 82 4.32 -4.73 -2.14
C PHE A 82 5.12 -4.63 -0.82
N SER A 83 4.52 -5.05 0.29
CA SER A 83 5.18 -5.06 1.61
C SER A 83 6.47 -5.88 1.65
N LEU A 84 6.53 -7.02 0.94
CA LEU A 84 7.75 -7.82 0.84
C LEU A 84 8.87 -7.09 0.09
N GLY A 85 8.54 -6.43 -1.01
CA GLY A 85 9.48 -5.60 -1.75
C GLY A 85 10.05 -4.49 -0.87
N HIS A 86 9.17 -3.76 -0.19
CA HIS A 86 9.52 -2.68 0.74
C HIS A 86 10.42 -3.17 1.88
N SER A 87 9.97 -4.24 2.54
CA SER A 87 10.68 -4.86 3.66
C SER A 87 12.04 -5.43 3.27
N THR A 88 12.28 -5.71 1.98
CA THR A 88 13.60 -6.13 1.50
C THR A 88 14.62 -5.01 1.68
N VAL A 89 14.25 -3.75 1.42
CA VAL A 89 15.16 -2.61 1.64
C VAL A 89 15.43 -2.43 3.13
N VAL A 90 14.39 -2.50 3.97
CA VAL A 90 14.52 -2.41 5.43
C VAL A 90 15.43 -3.51 5.97
N PHE A 91 15.25 -4.75 5.50
CA PHE A 91 16.08 -5.89 5.89
C PHE A 91 17.54 -5.71 5.49
N LEU A 92 17.80 -5.33 4.23
CA LEU A 92 19.16 -5.10 3.74
C LEU A 92 19.84 -3.97 4.51
N MET A 93 19.12 -2.87 4.78
CA MET A 93 19.66 -1.75 5.55
C MET A 93 20.01 -2.17 6.98
N ALA A 94 19.09 -2.85 7.68
CA ALA A 94 19.33 -3.35 9.03
C ALA A 94 20.55 -4.29 9.09
N LEU A 95 20.71 -5.18 8.09
CA LEU A 95 21.85 -6.07 7.98
C LEU A 95 23.17 -5.30 7.79
N VAL A 96 23.20 -4.34 6.86
CA VAL A 96 24.39 -3.54 6.57
C VAL A 96 24.82 -2.73 7.80
N VAL A 97 23.89 -2.08 8.50
CA VAL A 97 24.19 -1.34 9.73
C VAL A 97 24.75 -2.25 10.82
N SER A 98 24.21 -3.46 10.93
CA SER A 98 24.62 -4.43 11.94
C SER A 98 26.00 -5.01 11.68
N ILE A 99 26.41 -5.15 10.42
CA ILE A 99 27.76 -5.60 10.06
C ILE A 99 28.77 -4.47 10.25
N SER A 100 28.39 -3.22 9.92
CA SER A 100 29.34 -2.09 9.93
C SER A 100 28.71 -0.79 10.42
N ALA A 101 28.61 -0.67 11.75
CA ALA A 101 28.13 0.53 12.44
C ALA A 101 28.90 1.81 12.02
N LYS A 102 30.23 1.74 11.92
CA LYS A 102 31.06 2.89 11.51
C LYS A 102 30.81 3.30 10.07
N TRP A 103 30.68 2.35 9.15
CA TRP A 103 30.34 2.65 7.76
C TRP A 103 28.95 3.25 7.66
N ALA A 104 27.99 2.69 8.40
CA ALA A 104 26.61 3.15 8.45
C ALA A 104 26.53 4.60 8.93
N GLN A 105 27.20 4.97 10.03
CA GLN A 105 27.21 6.35 10.52
C GLN A 105 27.70 7.36 9.48
N VAL A 106 28.65 6.99 8.62
CA VAL A 106 29.21 7.88 7.59
C VAL A 106 28.36 7.91 6.32
N LYS A 107 27.76 6.78 5.92
CA LYS A 107 27.09 6.64 4.62
C LYS A 107 25.57 6.68 4.67
N LEU A 108 24.95 6.39 5.82
CA LEU A 108 23.50 6.48 6.03
C LEU A 108 22.94 7.84 5.61
N PRO A 109 23.50 9.00 6.02
CA PRO A 109 22.92 10.30 5.66
C PRO A 109 22.90 10.53 4.15
N ILE A 110 23.90 10.02 3.43
CA ILE A 110 23.99 10.15 1.97
C ILE A 110 22.99 9.21 1.30
N LEU A 111 22.85 7.97 1.79
CA LEU A 111 21.88 7.01 1.28
C LEU A 111 20.44 7.47 1.52
N GLU A 112 20.16 8.04 2.69
CA GLU A 112 18.87 8.63 3.03
C GLU A 112 18.56 9.84 2.13
N ALA A 113 19.53 10.74 1.93
CA ALA A 113 19.32 11.92 1.09
C ALA A 113 19.11 11.59 -0.41
N ILE A 114 19.84 10.61 -0.96
CA ILE A 114 19.73 10.22 -2.38
C ILE A 114 18.56 9.26 -2.57
N GLY A 115 18.51 8.21 -1.74
CA GLY A 115 17.49 7.19 -1.78
C GLY A 115 16.12 7.76 -1.47
N GLY A 116 15.99 8.60 -0.44
CA GLY A 116 14.75 9.29 -0.09
C GLY A 116 14.16 10.04 -1.29
N LYS A 117 14.99 10.84 -1.97
CA LYS A 117 14.58 11.55 -3.20
C LYS A 117 14.13 10.59 -4.30
N ILE A 118 14.89 9.53 -4.56
CA ILE A 118 14.52 8.54 -5.58
C ILE A 118 13.20 7.86 -5.20
N GLY A 119 13.06 7.45 -3.94
CA GLY A 119 11.86 6.85 -3.37
C GLY A 119 10.65 7.73 -3.60
N THR A 120 10.68 8.99 -3.14
CA THR A 120 9.57 9.94 -3.28
C THR A 120 9.25 10.29 -4.74
N ILE A 121 10.26 10.40 -5.62
CA ILE A 121 10.01 10.60 -7.06
C ILE A 121 9.29 9.39 -7.65
N VAL A 122 9.76 8.18 -7.33
CA VAL A 122 9.19 6.95 -7.86
C VAL A 122 7.79 6.72 -7.31
N SER A 123 7.58 6.89 -6.00
CA SER A 123 6.27 6.75 -5.36
C SER A 123 5.28 7.78 -5.91
N GLY A 124 5.67 9.05 -5.94
CA GLY A 124 4.80 10.13 -6.39
C GLY A 124 4.43 9.97 -7.87
N SER A 125 5.42 9.63 -8.72
CA SER A 125 5.18 9.35 -10.13
C SER A 125 4.28 8.13 -10.34
N PHE A 126 4.47 7.06 -9.55
CA PHE A 126 3.63 5.87 -9.60
C PHE A 126 2.19 6.17 -9.19
N LEU A 127 1.99 6.93 -8.11
CA LEU A 127 0.68 7.33 -7.61
C LEU A 127 -0.08 8.18 -8.62
N ILE A 128 0.57 9.17 -9.24
CA ILE A 128 -0.03 9.97 -10.32
C ILE A 128 -0.41 9.10 -11.51
N LEU A 129 0.49 8.19 -11.91
CA LEU A 129 0.27 7.31 -13.05
C LEU A 129 -0.89 6.33 -12.82
N ILE A 130 -0.98 5.71 -11.64
CA ILE A 130 -2.07 4.80 -11.30
C ILE A 130 -3.39 5.55 -11.08
N ALA A 131 -3.36 6.76 -10.50
CA ALA A 131 -4.53 7.62 -10.35
C ALA A 131 -5.11 8.00 -11.72
N PHE A 132 -4.25 8.34 -12.68
CA PHE A 132 -4.66 8.62 -14.05
C PHE A 132 -5.35 7.42 -14.71
N PHE A 133 -4.81 6.20 -14.56
CA PHE A 133 -5.47 4.99 -15.08
C PHE A 133 -6.83 4.77 -14.44
N ASN A 134 -6.93 4.93 -13.12
CA ASN A 134 -8.19 4.72 -12.42
C ASN A 134 -9.21 5.83 -12.70
N LEU A 135 -8.78 7.06 -13.00
CA LEU A 135 -9.65 8.13 -13.51
C LEU A 135 -10.26 7.76 -14.87
N MET A 136 -9.48 7.16 -15.77
CA MET A 136 -10.02 6.69 -17.05
C MET A 136 -11.07 5.60 -16.88
N VAL A 137 -10.85 4.67 -15.95
CA VAL A 137 -11.83 3.63 -15.58
C VAL A 137 -13.08 4.29 -15.01
N LEU A 138 -12.92 5.26 -14.11
CA LEU A 138 -14.02 6.03 -13.50
C LEU A 138 -14.89 6.72 -14.56
N ILE A 139 -14.27 7.41 -15.52
CA ILE A 139 -14.99 8.11 -16.60
C ILE A 139 -15.79 7.12 -17.45
N LYS A 140 -15.25 5.94 -17.74
CA LYS A 140 -15.96 4.89 -18.49
C LYS A 140 -17.15 4.34 -17.72
N LEU A 141 -16.97 4.04 -16.43
CA LEU A 141 -18.05 3.59 -15.55
C LEU A 141 -19.16 4.64 -15.43
N TYR A 142 -18.79 5.92 -15.29
CA TYR A 142 -19.75 7.03 -15.21
C TYR A 142 -20.58 7.17 -16.49
N LYS A 143 -19.93 7.16 -17.66
CA LYS A 143 -20.62 7.22 -18.96
C LYS A 143 -21.57 6.03 -19.16
N SER A 144 -21.11 4.83 -18.84
CA SER A 144 -21.92 3.60 -18.88
C SER A 144 -23.17 3.72 -17.99
N LEU A 145 -23.03 4.22 -16.77
CA LEU A 145 -24.17 4.43 -15.86
C LEU A 145 -25.17 5.48 -16.35
N ARG A 146 -24.69 6.52 -17.03
CA ARG A 146 -25.56 7.57 -17.60
C ARG A 146 -26.42 7.01 -18.74
N LEU A 147 -25.88 6.08 -19.54
CA LEU A 147 -26.58 5.44 -20.66
C LEU A 147 -27.67 4.46 -20.18
N VAL A 148 -27.46 3.75 -19.06
CA VAL A 148 -28.51 2.93 -18.41
C VAL A 148 -29.67 3.80 -17.92
N LYS A 149 -29.36 5.00 -17.40
CA LYS A 149 -30.39 5.94 -16.95
C LYS A 149 -31.23 6.52 -18.09
N SER A 150 -30.74 6.50 -19.34
CA SER A 150 -31.48 6.95 -20.52
C SER A 150 -32.33 5.88 -21.20
N GLY A 151 -32.42 4.66 -20.66
CA GLY A 151 -33.36 3.63 -21.13
C GLY A 151 -32.79 2.63 -22.16
N LEU A 152 -31.47 2.51 -22.28
CA LEU A 152 -30.83 1.51 -23.14
C LEU A 152 -30.80 0.12 -22.47
N ASP A 153 -30.93 -0.92 -23.29
CA ASP A 153 -31.05 -2.33 -22.89
C ASP A 153 -29.78 -2.84 -22.16
N GLU A 154 -29.95 -3.73 -21.18
CA GLU A 154 -28.84 -4.24 -20.34
C GLU A 154 -27.79 -5.02 -21.17
N GLN A 155 -28.19 -5.53 -22.34
CA GLN A 155 -27.31 -6.22 -23.29
C GLN A 155 -26.41 -5.26 -24.09
N GLU A 156 -26.94 -4.13 -24.59
CA GLU A 156 -26.16 -3.08 -25.24
C GLU A 156 -25.15 -2.43 -24.28
N LEU A 157 -25.49 -2.37 -22.99
CA LEU A 157 -24.56 -1.91 -21.94
C LEU A 157 -23.33 -2.82 -21.83
N ASN A 158 -23.51 -4.14 -21.85
CA ASN A 158 -22.42 -5.10 -21.81
C ASN A 158 -21.55 -5.00 -23.07
N ASP A 159 -22.16 -4.79 -24.24
CA ASP A 159 -21.43 -4.59 -25.50
C ASP A 159 -20.71 -3.23 -25.55
N LEU A 160 -21.25 -2.18 -24.92
CA LEU A 160 -20.58 -0.89 -24.76
C LEU A 160 -19.43 -0.93 -23.74
N LEU A 161 -19.55 -1.74 -22.69
CA LEU A 161 -18.48 -2.01 -21.73
C LEU A 161 -17.34 -2.84 -22.37
N LEU A 162 -17.69 -3.69 -23.34
CA LEU A 162 -16.74 -4.50 -24.13
C LEU A 162 -16.19 -3.75 -25.35
N SER A 163 -16.90 -2.73 -25.87
CA SER A 163 -16.44 -1.93 -27.00
C SER A 163 -15.30 -1.03 -26.54
N ARG A 164 -14.10 -1.57 -26.77
CA ARG A 164 -12.82 -0.91 -26.60
C ARG A 164 -12.76 0.27 -27.58
N GLY A 165 -13.34 1.41 -27.20
CA GLY A 165 -13.26 2.63 -27.99
C GLY A 165 -11.81 3.09 -28.21
N PHE A 166 -11.61 4.07 -29.08
CA PHE A 166 -10.31 4.65 -29.48
C PHE A 166 -9.34 4.92 -28.31
N ILE A 167 -9.86 5.34 -27.13
CA ILE A 167 -9.07 5.51 -25.89
C ILE A 167 -8.55 4.18 -25.32
N ALA A 168 -9.29 3.08 -25.44
CA ALA A 168 -8.81 1.76 -25.05
C ALA A 168 -7.59 1.31 -25.87
N ASN A 169 -7.46 1.73 -27.14
CA ASN A 169 -6.30 1.41 -27.99
C ASN A 169 -5.10 2.32 -27.71
N LEU A 170 -5.32 3.60 -27.44
CA LEU A 170 -4.25 4.54 -27.06
C LEU A 170 -3.62 4.20 -25.70
N VAL A 171 -4.42 3.67 -24.77
CA VAL A 171 -4.01 3.37 -23.39
C VAL A 171 -3.74 1.87 -23.17
N SER A 172 -4.10 1.00 -24.13
CA SER A 172 -3.84 -0.46 -24.15
C SER A 172 -2.40 -0.87 -23.78
N PRO A 173 -1.34 -0.18 -24.25
CA PRO A 173 0.04 -0.58 -23.92
C PRO A 173 0.37 -0.37 -22.44
N LEU A 174 -0.21 0.66 -21.84
CA LEU A 174 -0.01 1.00 -20.43
C LEU A 174 -0.82 0.06 -19.51
N PHE A 175 -2.03 -0.35 -19.93
CA PHE A 175 -2.84 -1.36 -19.24
C PHE A 175 -2.16 -2.74 -19.14
N LYS A 176 -1.19 -3.04 -20.00
CA LYS A 176 -0.49 -4.34 -20.03
C LYS A 176 0.65 -4.47 -19.03
N LYS A 177 1.09 -3.38 -18.40
CA LYS A 177 2.29 -3.41 -17.54
C LYS A 177 2.05 -4.06 -16.18
N ILE A 178 0.89 -3.82 -15.54
CA ILE A 178 0.52 -4.44 -14.26
C ILE A 178 -0.68 -5.36 -14.48
N VAL A 179 -0.39 -6.65 -14.60
CA VAL A 179 -1.32 -7.75 -14.90
C VAL A 179 -1.33 -8.83 -13.81
N HIS A 180 -0.32 -8.85 -12.93
CA HIS A 180 -0.18 -9.81 -11.85
C HIS A 180 0.22 -9.13 -10.54
N ALA A 181 -0.26 -9.65 -9.41
CA ALA A 181 0.04 -9.12 -8.09
C ALA A 181 1.54 -9.10 -7.75
N TRP A 182 2.32 -10.06 -8.23
CA TRP A 182 3.77 -10.15 -7.95
C TRP A 182 4.57 -8.95 -8.47
N GLN A 183 4.04 -8.24 -9.47
CA GLN A 183 4.70 -7.06 -10.05
C GLN A 183 4.73 -5.89 -9.07
N MET A 184 4.00 -5.96 -7.95
CA MET A 184 4.11 -5.00 -6.87
C MET A 184 5.34 -5.19 -6.00
N TYR A 185 6.03 -6.33 -6.08
CA TYR A 185 7.31 -6.51 -5.38
C TYR A 185 8.37 -5.48 -5.78
N PRO A 186 8.73 -5.31 -7.07
CA PRO A 186 9.69 -4.28 -7.46
C PRO A 186 9.19 -2.86 -7.17
N ILE A 187 7.87 -2.62 -7.22
CA ILE A 187 7.31 -1.31 -6.84
C ILE A 187 7.51 -1.04 -5.36
N GLY A 188 7.16 -2.00 -4.49
CA GLY A 188 7.39 -1.89 -3.05
C GLY A 188 8.87 -1.73 -2.71
N PHE A 189 9.76 -2.41 -3.41
CA PHE A 189 11.21 -2.20 -3.25
C PHE A 189 11.61 -0.75 -3.54
N LEU A 190 11.08 -0.15 -4.61
CA LEU A 190 11.37 1.24 -4.95
C LEU A 190 10.76 2.23 -3.95
N PHE A 191 9.58 1.93 -3.39
CA PHE A 191 8.99 2.71 -2.29
C PHE A 191 9.84 2.62 -1.02
N GLY A 192 10.39 1.43 -0.73
CA GLY A 192 11.30 1.20 0.39
C GLY A 192 12.61 1.99 0.31
N LEU A 193 12.97 2.53 -0.86
CA LEU A 193 14.11 3.44 -1.00
C LEU A 193 13.89 4.80 -0.34
N GLY A 194 12.67 5.12 0.14
CA GLY A 194 12.43 6.29 0.99
C GLY A 194 13.36 6.37 2.22
N PHE A 195 13.92 5.23 2.65
CA PHE A 195 14.86 5.03 3.76
C PHE A 195 14.39 5.47 5.15
N ASP A 196 13.37 6.32 5.33
CA ASP A 196 12.92 6.80 6.65
C ASP A 196 12.70 5.64 7.64
N THR A 197 11.91 4.64 7.24
CA THR A 197 11.64 3.46 8.10
C THR A 197 12.76 2.43 8.11
N ALA A 198 13.53 2.33 7.03
CA ALA A 198 14.73 1.49 6.99
C ALA A 198 15.77 2.00 8.00
N THR A 199 15.90 3.32 8.13
CA THR A 199 16.76 3.99 9.10
C THR A 199 16.24 3.83 10.51
N GLU A 200 14.93 3.96 10.78
CA GLU A 200 14.36 3.69 12.11
C GLU A 200 14.71 2.28 12.62
N ILE A 201 14.45 1.24 11.82
CA ILE A 201 14.76 -0.15 12.20
C ILE A 201 16.26 -0.39 12.32
N ALA A 202 17.05 0.20 11.41
CA ALA A 202 18.51 0.10 11.48
C ALA A 202 19.09 0.80 12.72
N LEU A 203 18.55 1.93 13.14
CA LEU A 203 18.96 2.64 14.35
C LEU A 203 18.57 1.89 15.63
N ILE A 204 17.41 1.22 15.65
CA ILE A 204 17.03 0.31 16.73
C ILE A 204 18.03 -0.85 16.82
N ALA A 205 18.40 -1.45 15.69
CA ALA A 205 19.43 -2.50 15.64
C ALA A 205 20.81 -1.98 16.08
N LEU A 206 21.20 -0.78 15.67
CA LEU A 206 22.44 -0.13 16.07
C LEU A 206 22.47 0.16 17.58
N SER A 207 21.37 0.64 18.15
CA SER A 207 21.25 0.89 19.59
C SER A 207 21.35 -0.40 20.39
N ALA A 208 20.73 -1.48 19.90
CA ALA A 208 20.84 -2.80 20.50
C ALA A 208 22.29 -3.31 20.48
N THR A 209 23.03 -3.07 19.38
CA THR A 209 24.44 -3.47 19.24
C THR A 209 25.39 -2.64 20.09
N ALA A 210 25.12 -1.35 20.27
CA ALA A 210 25.93 -0.47 21.11
C ALA A 210 25.75 -0.72 22.61
N ALA A 211 24.54 -1.12 23.04
CA ALA A 211 24.20 -1.32 24.46
C ALA A 211 24.69 -2.65 25.05
N GLN A 212 25.11 -3.61 24.23
CA GLN A 212 25.40 -4.98 24.66
C GLN A 212 26.74 -5.47 24.10
N SER A 213 27.60 -6.02 24.95
CA SER A 213 28.76 -6.77 24.52
C SER A 213 28.32 -8.16 24.00
N ASN A 214 28.66 -8.49 22.75
CA ASN A 214 28.34 -9.76 22.08
C ASN A 214 26.83 -9.97 21.76
N VAL A 215 26.33 -9.18 20.81
CA VAL A 215 24.91 -9.12 20.43
C VAL A 215 24.48 -10.34 19.62
N SER A 216 23.27 -10.82 19.87
CA SER A 216 22.68 -11.94 19.14
C SER A 216 22.41 -11.57 17.68
N VAL A 217 23.06 -12.25 16.74
CA VAL A 217 22.76 -12.14 15.29
C VAL A 217 21.29 -12.47 15.02
N ALA A 218 20.72 -13.44 15.75
CA ALA A 218 19.31 -13.77 15.64
C ALA A 218 18.42 -12.57 16.04
N GLY A 219 18.81 -11.80 17.06
CA GLY A 219 18.07 -10.62 17.50
C GLY A 219 18.11 -9.49 16.47
N ILE A 220 19.28 -9.26 15.89
CA ILE A 220 19.47 -8.29 14.81
C ILE A 220 18.57 -8.59 13.60
N ILE A 221 18.50 -9.86 13.19
CA ILE A 221 17.67 -10.31 12.07
C ILE A 221 16.19 -10.34 12.45
N ALA A 222 15.85 -10.61 13.71
CA ALA A 222 14.47 -10.62 14.19
C ALA A 222 13.77 -9.27 13.97
N LEU A 223 14.47 -8.15 14.19
CA LEU A 223 13.88 -6.80 14.09
C LEU A 223 13.28 -6.50 12.70
N PRO A 224 14.04 -6.53 11.58
CA PRO A 224 13.48 -6.29 10.25
C PRO A 224 12.48 -7.37 9.83
N VAL A 225 12.61 -8.62 10.30
CA VAL A 225 11.63 -9.68 10.01
C VAL A 225 10.30 -9.42 10.71
N LEU A 226 10.31 -8.96 11.96
CA LEU A 226 9.10 -8.61 12.71
C LEU A 226 8.44 -7.35 12.14
N PHE A 227 9.23 -6.36 11.74
CA PHE A 227 8.73 -5.21 10.98
C PHE A 227 8.02 -5.67 9.69
N ALA A 228 8.68 -6.53 8.91
CA ALA A 228 8.11 -7.09 7.69
C ALA A 228 6.83 -7.88 7.98
N ALA A 229 6.78 -8.65 9.07
CA ALA A 229 5.59 -9.39 9.48
C ALA A 229 4.40 -8.46 9.75
N GLY A 230 4.61 -7.41 10.56
CA GLY A 230 3.59 -6.42 10.90
C GLY A 230 3.06 -5.68 9.67
N MET A 231 3.95 -5.18 8.82
CA MET A 231 3.53 -4.52 7.58
C MET A 231 2.79 -5.49 6.65
N ASN A 232 3.31 -6.69 6.46
CA ASN A 232 2.79 -7.65 5.50
C ASN A 232 1.36 -8.11 5.82
N VAL A 233 1.02 -8.31 7.10
CA VAL A 233 -0.35 -8.70 7.48
C VAL A 233 -1.34 -7.57 7.19
N MET A 234 -0.95 -6.32 7.39
CA MET A 234 -1.81 -5.15 7.17
C MET A 234 -2.01 -4.90 5.67
N ASP A 235 -0.93 -4.82 4.89
CA ASP A 235 -1.00 -4.60 3.44
C ASP A 235 -1.73 -5.76 2.70
N THR A 236 -1.50 -7.00 3.14
CA THR A 236 -2.25 -8.16 2.62
C THR A 236 -3.73 -8.05 2.95
N THR A 237 -4.05 -7.64 4.18
CA THR A 237 -5.43 -7.46 4.62
C THR A 237 -6.12 -6.34 3.87
N ASP A 238 -5.44 -5.22 3.61
CA ASP A 238 -5.94 -4.13 2.77
C ASP A 238 -6.33 -4.65 1.38
N SER A 239 -5.43 -5.38 0.73
CA SER A 239 -5.70 -5.98 -0.60
C SER A 239 -6.91 -6.91 -0.60
N VAL A 240 -7.02 -7.76 0.41
CA VAL A 240 -8.12 -8.74 0.54
C VAL A 240 -9.44 -8.03 0.86
N MET A 241 -9.43 -7.06 1.79
CA MET A 241 -10.60 -6.26 2.14
C MET A 241 -11.10 -5.46 0.95
N MET A 242 -10.21 -4.78 0.25
CA MET A 242 -10.53 -4.01 -0.95
C MET A 242 -11.10 -4.92 -2.04
N SER A 243 -10.49 -6.09 -2.27
CA SER A 243 -11.02 -7.10 -3.20
C SER A 243 -12.40 -7.62 -2.80
N GLY A 244 -12.65 -7.79 -1.50
CA GLY A 244 -13.94 -8.14 -0.94
C GLY A 244 -14.98 -7.05 -1.16
N ALA A 245 -14.65 -5.80 -0.86
CA ALA A 245 -15.54 -4.65 -1.00
C ALA A 245 -16.05 -4.47 -2.44
N TYR A 246 -15.18 -4.61 -3.44
CA TYR A 246 -15.56 -4.54 -4.86
C TYR A 246 -16.45 -5.70 -5.33
N THR A 247 -16.27 -6.87 -4.75
CA THR A 247 -17.04 -8.05 -5.13
C THR A 247 -18.38 -8.11 -4.42
N TRP A 248 -18.45 -7.67 -3.15
CA TRP A 248 -19.60 -7.78 -2.25
C TRP A 248 -20.79 -6.87 -2.59
N ALA A 249 -20.59 -5.78 -3.35
CA ALA A 249 -21.66 -4.83 -3.60
C ALA A 249 -22.89 -5.51 -4.27
N PHE A 250 -24.01 -5.41 -3.53
CA PHE A 250 -25.28 -6.13 -3.50
C PHE A 250 -25.95 -6.53 -4.82
N ASP A 251 -26.92 -7.46 -4.70
CA ASP A 251 -27.69 -8.19 -5.73
C ASP A 251 -28.39 -7.35 -6.83
N THR A 252 -28.29 -6.01 -6.82
CA THR A 252 -28.80 -5.15 -7.90
C THR A 252 -27.64 -4.47 -8.66
N PRO A 253 -27.49 -4.71 -9.97
CA PRO A 253 -26.40 -4.16 -10.80
C PRO A 253 -26.21 -2.64 -10.67
N LYS A 254 -27.32 -1.89 -10.51
CA LYS A 254 -27.29 -0.42 -10.33
C LYS A 254 -26.59 0.02 -9.05
N ARG A 255 -26.87 -0.61 -7.90
CA ARG A 255 -26.26 -0.22 -6.61
C ARG A 255 -24.76 -0.55 -6.58
N LYS A 256 -24.40 -1.70 -7.14
CA LYS A 256 -23.01 -2.12 -7.33
C LYS A 256 -22.20 -1.10 -8.13
N ALA A 257 -22.77 -0.59 -9.21
CA ALA A 257 -22.10 0.38 -10.05
C ALA A 257 -21.92 1.76 -9.36
N TYR A 258 -22.90 2.25 -8.61
CA TYR A 258 -22.77 3.49 -7.84
C TYR A 258 -21.74 3.39 -6.72
N TYR A 259 -21.74 2.30 -5.96
CA TYR A 259 -20.74 2.06 -4.92
C TYR A 259 -19.32 2.00 -5.51
N ASN A 260 -19.14 1.21 -6.57
CA ASN A 260 -17.87 1.12 -7.27
C ASN A 260 -17.43 2.49 -7.79
N LEU A 261 -18.35 3.32 -8.31
CA LEU A 261 -18.05 4.67 -8.76
C LEU A 261 -17.54 5.55 -7.61
N THR A 262 -18.25 5.60 -6.47
CA THR A 262 -17.88 6.41 -5.31
C THR A 262 -16.53 6.01 -4.73
N VAL A 263 -16.32 4.71 -4.48
CA VAL A 263 -15.03 4.23 -3.96
C VAL A 263 -13.92 4.43 -4.99
N THR A 264 -14.21 4.37 -6.30
CA THR A 264 -13.24 4.75 -7.35
C THR A 264 -12.85 6.20 -7.30
N PHE A 265 -13.83 7.08 -7.17
CA PHE A 265 -13.59 8.50 -7.13
C PHE A 265 -12.73 8.90 -5.92
N VAL A 266 -13.04 8.37 -4.74
CA VAL A 266 -12.27 8.63 -3.51
C VAL A 266 -10.82 8.16 -3.65
N SER A 267 -10.56 6.92 -4.09
CA SER A 267 -9.18 6.43 -4.22
C SER A 267 -8.37 7.15 -5.31
N VAL A 268 -9.02 7.59 -6.41
CA VAL A 268 -8.36 8.37 -7.46
C VAL A 268 -7.93 9.73 -6.92
N ILE A 269 -8.82 10.41 -6.19
CA ILE A 269 -8.50 11.69 -5.56
C ILE A 269 -7.38 11.51 -4.55
N ALA A 270 -7.47 10.51 -3.68
CA ALA A 270 -6.44 10.26 -2.67
C ALA A 270 -5.06 10.05 -3.31
N ALA A 271 -4.94 9.11 -4.26
CA ALA A 271 -3.67 8.86 -4.94
C ALA A 271 -3.15 10.07 -5.72
N PHE A 272 -4.03 10.84 -6.35
CA PHE A 272 -3.63 12.06 -7.05
C PHE A 272 -3.10 13.12 -6.08
N LEU A 273 -3.80 13.36 -4.97
CA LEU A 273 -3.38 14.34 -3.95
C LEU A 273 -2.07 13.93 -3.28
N ILE A 274 -1.94 12.67 -2.87
CA ILE A 274 -0.72 12.16 -2.23
C ILE A 274 0.46 12.25 -3.20
N GLY A 275 0.29 11.78 -4.44
CA GLY A 275 1.35 11.87 -5.45
C GLY A 275 1.74 13.32 -5.78
N LEU A 276 0.79 14.26 -5.74
CA LEU A 276 1.07 15.69 -5.95
C LEU A 276 1.83 16.30 -4.76
N VAL A 277 1.49 15.91 -3.52
CA VAL A 277 2.21 16.33 -2.32
C VAL A 277 3.64 15.80 -2.33
N GLU A 278 3.84 14.52 -2.63
CA GLU A 278 5.17 13.89 -2.73
C GLU A 278 6.06 14.55 -3.78
N LEU A 279 5.56 14.69 -5.01
CA LEU A 279 6.32 15.35 -6.08
C LEU A 279 6.54 16.84 -5.80
N GLY A 280 5.58 17.49 -5.14
CA GLY A 280 5.69 18.88 -4.70
C GLY A 280 6.82 19.08 -3.69
N ASN A 281 6.93 18.18 -2.71
CA ASN A 281 8.01 18.19 -1.71
C ASN A 281 9.39 18.03 -2.38
N VAL A 282 9.52 17.07 -3.30
CA VAL A 282 10.77 16.89 -4.05
C VAL A 282 11.12 18.11 -4.88
N PHE A 283 10.13 18.70 -5.57
CA PHE A 283 10.34 19.90 -6.39
C PHE A 283 10.79 21.10 -5.55
N ALA A 284 10.22 21.27 -4.36
CA ALA A 284 10.61 22.30 -3.40
C ALA A 284 12.07 22.15 -2.99
N ASP A 285 12.48 20.92 -2.68
CA ASP A 285 13.85 20.60 -2.26
C ASP A 285 14.89 20.87 -3.36
N PHE A 286 14.51 20.68 -4.63
CA PHE A 286 15.40 20.97 -5.77
C PHE A 286 15.51 22.45 -6.12
N THR A 287 14.43 23.20 -6.00
CA THR A 287 14.36 24.57 -6.52
C THR A 287 14.61 25.63 -5.44
N HIS A 288 14.60 25.26 -4.16
CA HIS A 288 14.67 26.18 -3.02
C HIS A 288 13.59 27.29 -3.07
N VAL A 289 12.49 27.06 -3.80
CA VAL A 289 11.42 28.05 -4.01
C VAL A 289 10.47 28.02 -2.82
N ASN A 290 10.61 29.02 -1.95
CA ASN A 290 9.72 29.26 -0.82
C ASN A 290 8.48 30.06 -1.24
N SER A 291 7.60 29.46 -2.05
CA SER A 291 6.27 30.02 -2.30
C SER A 291 5.31 29.56 -1.20
N SER A 292 4.35 30.41 -0.82
CA SER A 292 3.35 30.09 0.22
C SER A 292 2.57 28.80 -0.08
N PHE A 293 2.40 28.45 -1.35
CA PHE A 293 1.76 27.21 -1.78
C PHE A 293 2.64 25.98 -1.51
N ILE A 294 3.94 26.05 -1.81
CA ILE A 294 4.90 24.97 -1.54
C ILE A 294 5.06 24.75 -0.03
N THR A 295 5.18 25.82 0.75
CA THR A 295 5.26 25.72 2.22
C THR A 295 3.98 25.15 2.82
N TRP A 296 2.82 25.41 2.22
CA TRP A 296 1.58 24.76 2.63
C TRP A 296 1.60 23.25 2.33
N ILE A 297 2.04 22.84 1.14
CA ILE A 297 2.20 21.42 0.78
C ILE A 297 3.15 20.70 1.74
N GLN A 298 4.29 21.31 2.06
CA GLN A 298 5.29 20.75 2.99
C GLN A 298 4.78 20.62 4.43
N SER A 299 3.72 21.35 4.82
CA SER A 299 3.14 21.25 6.17
C SER A 299 2.11 20.12 6.30
N ILE A 300 1.78 19.42 5.20
CA ILE A 300 0.88 18.28 5.19
C ILE A 300 1.64 17.03 5.67
N ASP A 301 1.27 16.51 6.84
CA ASP A 301 1.79 15.24 7.35
C ASP A 301 1.07 14.05 6.68
N LEU A 302 1.81 13.30 5.86
CA LEU A 302 1.33 12.12 5.14
C LEU A 302 0.87 11.00 6.10
N ASN A 303 1.42 10.92 7.32
CA ASN A 303 0.99 9.93 8.32
C ASN A 303 -0.47 10.18 8.73
N TRP A 304 -0.82 11.44 9.03
CA TRP A 304 -2.18 11.81 9.42
C TRP A 304 -3.16 11.63 8.27
N LEU A 305 -2.72 11.89 7.03
CA LEU A 305 -3.51 11.58 5.84
C LEU A 305 -3.82 10.08 5.74
N GLY A 306 -2.84 9.20 6.00
CA GLY A 306 -3.02 7.76 6.00
C GLY A 306 -4.10 7.29 6.97
N TYR A 307 -4.01 7.70 8.25
CA TYR A 307 -5.05 7.42 9.24
C TYR A 307 -6.42 7.98 8.85
N GLY A 308 -6.46 9.20 8.32
CA GLY A 308 -7.68 9.83 7.84
C GLY A 308 -8.34 9.04 6.70
N LEU A 309 -7.53 8.48 5.80
CA LEU A 309 -7.96 7.67 4.66
C LEU A 309 -8.60 6.36 5.14
N VAL A 310 -7.97 5.66 6.09
CA VAL A 310 -8.49 4.44 6.72
C VAL A 310 -9.81 4.71 7.43
N ILE A 311 -9.87 5.76 8.26
CA ILE A 311 -11.09 6.15 8.96
C ILE A 311 -12.20 6.50 7.94
N GLY A 312 -11.86 7.21 6.87
CA GLY A 312 -12.76 7.54 5.78
C GLY A 312 -13.35 6.29 5.11
N PHE A 313 -12.51 5.28 4.80
CA PHE A 313 -12.98 4.02 4.24
C PHE A 313 -13.85 3.24 5.22
N ILE A 314 -13.45 3.13 6.49
CA ILE A 314 -14.22 2.43 7.53
C ILE A 314 -15.58 3.11 7.72
N LEU A 315 -15.63 4.44 7.79
CA LEU A 315 -16.88 5.20 7.92
C LEU A 315 -17.76 5.00 6.69
N MET A 316 -17.21 5.12 5.49
CA MET A 316 -17.95 4.90 4.25
C MET A 316 -18.52 3.48 4.18
N TRP A 317 -17.75 2.46 4.55
CA TRP A 317 -18.20 1.07 4.59
C TRP A 317 -19.24 0.82 5.68
N SER A 318 -19.05 1.38 6.87
CA SER A 318 -19.98 1.26 7.99
C SER A 318 -21.31 1.92 7.66
N LEU A 319 -21.29 3.12 7.07
CA LEU A 319 -22.48 3.81 6.60
C LEU A 319 -23.18 3.04 5.47
N ALA A 320 -22.42 2.51 4.50
CA ALA A 320 -22.99 1.67 3.44
C ALA A 320 -23.65 0.40 3.99
N TYR A 321 -23.02 -0.27 4.96
CA TYR A 321 -23.56 -1.46 5.63
C TYR A 321 -24.79 -1.14 6.49
N LEU A 322 -24.74 -0.07 7.29
CA LEU A 322 -25.85 0.37 8.12
C LEU A 322 -27.06 0.77 7.28
N PHE A 323 -26.83 1.52 6.20
CA PHE A 323 -27.89 1.88 5.26
C PHE A 323 -28.54 0.64 4.64
N TRP A 324 -27.74 -0.37 4.28
CA TRP A 324 -28.26 -1.66 3.83
C TRP A 324 -29.08 -2.39 4.91
N LYS A 325 -28.55 -2.53 6.13
CA LYS A 325 -29.22 -3.25 7.21
C LYS A 325 -30.53 -2.58 7.63
N LEU A 326 -30.56 -1.25 7.68
CA LEU A 326 -31.70 -0.48 8.17
C LEU A 326 -32.80 -0.27 7.11
N PHE A 327 -32.44 -0.01 5.85
CA PHE A 327 -33.41 0.38 4.82
C PHE A 327 -33.72 -0.70 3.79
N ILE A 328 -32.88 -1.74 3.66
CA ILE A 328 -33.01 -2.74 2.59
C ILE A 328 -33.42 -4.11 3.13
N GLN A 329 -33.06 -4.48 4.36
CA GLN A 329 -33.47 -5.78 4.93
C GLN A 329 -34.94 -5.83 5.37
N LYS A 330 -35.61 -4.67 5.44
CA LYS A 330 -37.02 -4.53 5.85
C LYS A 330 -38.03 -4.48 4.69
N ASN A 331 -37.56 -4.39 3.45
CA ASN A 331 -38.39 -4.41 2.23
C ASN A 331 -38.01 -5.61 1.36
#